data_AF-A0AAD7BPR9-F1
#
_entry.id   AF-A0AAD7BPR9-F1
#
_cell.length_a   1.000
_cell.length_b   1.000
_cell.length_c   1.000
_cell.angle_alpha   90.00
_cell.angle_beta   90.00
_cell.angle_gamma   90.00
#
_symmetry.space_group_name_H-M   'P 1'
#
loop_
_entity.id
_entity.type
_entity.pdbx_description
1 polymer ?
#
loop_
_entity_poly.entity_id
_entity_poly.type
_entity_poly.pdbx_seq_one_letter_code
_entity_poly.pdbx_strand_id
1 'polypeptide(L)' 'FWSLDSLGISPLAPEAAQSLGFPEIKQITNLRGSCWDTSIYEALRKFHAAKGFDPYSQDLAKHLRLPLMELPG' A
#
# COMPACT_ATOMS: atom_id res chain seq x y z
N PHE A 1 3.72 15.76 0.11
CA PHE A 1 4.57 16.78 -0.54
C PHE A 1 4.37 18.10 0.18
N TRP A 2 5.29 19.05 0.03
CA TRP A 2 5.10 20.41 0.55
C TRP A 2 4.39 21.26 -0.51
N SER A 3 3.54 22.19 -0.10
CA SER A 3 2.89 23.16 -0.98
C SER A 3 2.90 24.52 -0.28
N LEU A 4 3.06 25.59 -1.06
CA LEU A 4 3.04 26.97 -0.59
C LEU A 4 1.81 27.74 -1.08
N ASP A 5 0.96 27.12 -1.92
CA ASP A 5 -0.28 27.75 -2.33
C ASP A 5 -1.34 27.65 -1.23
N SER A 6 -2.29 28.58 -1.23
CA SER A 6 -3.33 28.68 -0.19
C SER A 6 -4.28 27.49 -0.14
N LEU A 7 -4.28 26.63 -1.17
CA LEU A 7 -5.15 25.47 -1.28
C LEU A 7 -4.40 24.15 -0.98
N GLY A 8 -3.07 24.18 -0.92
CA GLY A 8 -2.21 23.02 -0.72
C GLY A 8 -2.17 22.03 -1.90
N ILE A 9 -2.52 22.47 -3.11
CA ILE A 9 -2.77 21.54 -4.24
C ILE A 9 -1.53 21.34 -5.11
N SER A 10 -0.76 22.40 -5.34
CA SER A 10 0.41 22.39 -6.20
C SER A 10 1.63 21.91 -5.42
N PRO A 11 2.26 20.79 -5.81
CA PRO A 11 3.45 20.30 -5.15
C PRO A 11 4.64 21.23 -5.39
N LEU A 12 5.34 21.58 -4.32
CA LEU A 12 6.64 22.21 -4.39
C LEU A 12 7.68 21.20 -4.88
N ALA A 13 8.54 21.63 -5.81
CA ALA A 13 9.62 20.81 -6.33
C ALA A 13 10.58 20.39 -5.19
N PRO A 14 11.13 19.15 -5.21
CA PRO A 14 11.98 18.64 -4.14
C PRO A 14 13.19 19.53 -3.83
N GLU A 15 13.81 20.11 -4.86
CA GLU A 15 15.00 20.96 -4.77
C GLU A 15 14.67 22.30 -4.11
N ALA A 16 13.52 22.86 -4.45
CA ALA A 16 13.00 24.07 -3.83
C ALA A 16 12.60 23.82 -2.37
N ALA A 17 12.00 22.67 -2.07
CA ALA A 17 11.66 22.28 -0.71
C ALA A 17 12.90 22.15 0.17
N GLN A 18 13.95 21.49 -0.34
CA GLN A 18 15.22 21.32 0.36
C GLN A 18 15.94 22.65 0.58
N SER A 19 15.94 23.55 -0.41
CA SER A 19 16.54 24.89 -0.30
C SER A 19 15.84 25.77 0.76
N LEU A 20 14.54 25.56 0.97
CA LEU A 20 13.75 26.24 2.00
C LEU A 20 13.86 25.57 3.38
N GLY A 21 14.66 24.51 3.51
CA GLY A 21 14.85 23.78 4.76
C GLY A 21 13.67 22.89 5.15
N PHE A 22 12.76 22.59 4.22
CA PHE A 22 11.69 21.64 4.51
C PHE A 22 12.25 20.22 4.64
N PRO A 23 11.78 19.44 5.63
CA PRO A 23 12.23 18.08 5.79
C PRO A 23 11.73 17.20 4.64
N GLU A 24 12.55 16.24 4.24
CA GLU A 24 12.18 15.24 3.26
C GLU A 24 11.06 14.36 3.82
N ILE A 25 9.91 14.34 3.15
CA ILE A 25 8.81 13.46 3.53
C ILE A 25 9.14 12.07 3.00
N LYS A 26 9.77 11.24 3.83
CA LYS A 26 9.90 9.81 3.56
C LYS A 26 8.60 9.13 3.95
N GLN A 27 7.87 8.59 2.97
CA GLN A 27 6.79 7.65 3.27
C GLN A 27 7.43 6.36 3.78
N ILE A 28 7.52 6.23 5.09
CA ILE A 28 7.96 4.99 5.74
C ILE A 28 6.72 4.13 5.94
N THR A 29 6.43 3.24 4.99
CA THR A 29 5.46 2.17 5.18
C THR A 29 6.12 1.06 6.01
N ASN A 30 5.95 1.13 7.33
CA ASN A 30 6.30 0.03 8.22
C ASN A 30 5.29 -1.12 8.02
N LEU A 31 5.60 -2.02 7.09
CA LEU A 31 4.89 -3.29 6.96
C LEU A 31 5.30 -4.20 8.12
N ARG A 32 4.58 -4.10 9.23
CA ARG A 32 4.71 -5.07 10.31
C ARG A 32 4.00 -6.36 9.86
N GLY A 33 4.73 -7.18 9.12
CA GLY A 33 4.26 -8.48 8.67
C GLY A 33 4.00 -9.38 9.88
N SER A 34 2.74 -9.60 10.21
CA SER A 34 2.37 -10.76 10.99
C SER A 34 2.40 -11.92 10.00
N CYS A 35 3.36 -12.82 10.11
CA CYS A 35 3.32 -14.06 9.33
C CYS A 35 2.28 -14.98 9.97
N TRP A 36 1.45 -15.57 9.13
CA TRP A 36 0.64 -16.71 9.52
C TRP A 36 1.32 -17.99 9.10
N ASP A 37 1.03 -19.09 9.80
CA ASP A 37 1.44 -20.40 9.34
C ASP A 37 0.80 -20.72 7.99
N THR A 38 1.48 -21.53 7.18
CA THR A 38 1.00 -21.98 5.87
C THR A 38 -0.41 -22.59 5.95
N SER A 39 -0.74 -23.25 7.06
CA SER A 39 -2.07 -23.83 7.30
C SER A 39 -3.19 -22.79 7.31
N ILE A 40 -2.93 -21.59 7.84
CA ILE A 40 -3.89 -20.49 7.88
C ILE A 40 -4.09 -19.92 6.48
N TYR A 41 -3.01 -19.74 5.71
CA TYR A 41 -3.11 -19.32 4.31
C TYR A 41 -3.95 -20.29 3.48
N GLU A 42 -3.73 -21.60 3.64
CA GLU A 42 -4.53 -22.64 2.97
C GLU A 42 -6.00 -22.61 3.40
N ALA A 43 -6.28 -22.41 4.69
CA ALA A 43 -7.66 -22.30 5.18
C ALA A 43 -8.38 -21.08 4.60
N LEU A 44 -7.72 -19.91 4.59
CA LEU A 44 -8.26 -18.69 3.98
C LEU A 44 -8.47 -18.83 2.48
N ARG A 45 -7.53 -19.48 1.78
CA ARG A 45 -7.64 -19.77 0.36
C ARG A 45 -8.90 -20.58 0.05
N LYS A 46 -9.13 -21.67 0.79
CA LYS A 46 -10.33 -22.51 0.64
C LYS A 46 -11.61 -21.75 0.97
N PHE A 47 -11.59 -20.94 2.03
CA PHE A 47 -12.74 -20.13 2.44
C PHE A 47 -13.15 -19.13 1.35
N HIS A 48 -12.21 -18.37 0.78
CA HIS A 48 -12.51 -17.41 -0.28
C HIS A 48 -12.93 -18.09 -1.59
N ALA A 49 -12.35 -19.24 -1.92
CA ALA A 49 -12.80 -20.06 -3.05
C ALA A 49 -14.27 -20.50 -2.88
N ALA A 50 -14.67 -20.92 -1.67
CA ALA A 50 -16.06 -21.25 -1.38
C ALA A 50 -17.02 -20.05 -1.45
N LYS A 51 -16.50 -18.82 -1.35
CA LYS A 51 -17.24 -17.56 -1.57
C LYS A 51 -17.27 -17.11 -3.03
N GLY A 52 -16.67 -17.88 -3.94
CA GLY A 52 -16.65 -17.60 -5.37
C GLY A 52 -15.49 -16.72 -5.84
N PHE A 53 -14.50 -16.45 -4.97
CA PHE A 53 -13.29 -15.74 -5.38
C PHE A 53 -12.23 -16.70 -5.92
N ASP A 54 -11.61 -16.36 -7.03
CA ASP A 54 -10.44 -17.10 -7.55
C ASP A 54 -9.20 -16.77 -6.68
N PRO A 55 -8.58 -17.77 -6.03
CA PRO A 55 -7.39 -17.54 -5.20
C PRO A 55 -6.15 -17.08 -6.00
N TYR A 56 -6.16 -17.22 -7.33
CA TYR A 56 -5.09 -16.76 -8.20
C TYR A 56 -5.37 -15.38 -8.81
N SER A 57 -6.56 -14.81 -8.57
CA SER A 57 -6.90 -13.47 -9.02
C SER A 57 -6.73 -12.42 -7.92
N GLN A 58 -6.73 -11.15 -8.34
CA GLN A 58 -6.69 -10.00 -7.44
C GLN A 58 -8.10 -9.53 -7.04
N ASP A 59 -9.15 -10.26 -7.42
CA ASP A 59 -10.53 -9.78 -7.29
C ASP A 59 -10.96 -9.61 -5.84
N LEU A 60 -10.53 -10.53 -4.96
CA LEU A 60 -10.76 -10.41 -3.53
C LEU A 60 -10.12 -9.15 -2.95
N ALA A 61 -8.86 -8.89 -3.30
CA ALA A 61 -8.14 -7.71 -2.83
C ALA A 61 -8.82 -6.42 -3.31
N LYS A 62 -9.24 -6.36 -4.59
CA LYS A 62 -10.01 -5.24 -5.14
C LYS A 62 -11.36 -5.06 -4.43
N HIS A 63 -12.09 -6.15 -4.21
CA HIS A 63 -13.37 -6.15 -3.50
C HIS A 63 -13.23 -5.60 -2.07
N LEU A 64 -12.17 -5.99 -1.36
CA LEU A 64 -11.86 -5.52 0.00
C LEU A 64 -11.12 -4.18 0.03
N ARG A 65 -10.81 -3.59 -1.14
CA ARG A 65 -10.01 -2.35 -1.29
C ARG A 65 -8.65 -2.44 -0.58
N LEU A 66 -8.05 -3.64 -0.59
CA LEU A 66 -6.74 -3.88 -0.03
C LEU A 66 -5.65 -3.45 -1.02
N PRO A 67 -4.50 -2.95 -0.53
CA PRO A 67 -3.38 -2.62 -1.38
C PRO A 67 -2.82 -3.89 -2.04
N LEU A 68 -2.58 -3.80 -3.35
CA LEU A 68 -1.88 -4.85 -4.09
C LEU A 68 -0.38 -4.63 -3.94
N MET A 69 0.31 -5.67 -3.48
CA MET A 69 1.74 -5.64 -3.27
C MET A 69 2.39 -6.58 -4.28
N GLU A 70 3.23 -6.04 -5.15
CA GLU A 70 4.11 -6.85 -5.97
C GLU A 70 5.29 -7.25 -5.10
N LEU A 71 5.48 -8.56 -4.89
CA LEU A 71 6.66 -9.06 -4.22
C LEU A 71 7.83 -8.93 -5.20
N PRO A 72 8.95 -8.29 -4.81
CA PRO A 72 10.15 -8.31 -5.65
C PRO A 72 10.62 -9.75 -5.82
N GLY A 73 10.85 -10.15 -7.08
CA GLY A 73 11.39 -11.45 -7.47
C GLY A 73 12.91 -11.54 -7.32
#